data_AF-A0A432HWC7-F1
#
_entry.id   AF-A0A432HWC7-F1
#
_cell.length_a   1.000
_cell.length_b   1.000
_cell.length_c   1.000
_cell.angle_alpha   90.00
_cell.angle_beta   90.00
_cell.angle_gamma   90.00
#
_symmetry.space_group_name_H-M   'P 1'
#
loop_
_entity.id
_entity.type
_entity.pdbx_description
1 polymer ?
#
loop_
_entity_poly.entity_id
_entity_poly.type
_entity_poly.pdbx_seq_one_letter_code
_entity_poly.pdbx_strand_id
1 'polypeptide(L)'
;MVAAGTHEGVAYLPGSLDGVVRVELDWSCLRLAVEVASGAGAGDTVCRASGYPRPVPGVPSERNLKGISFAVANVTGVLARELTGGSRPSYDEAIAALRR
;
A
#
# COMPACT_ATOMS: atom_id res chain seq x y z
N MET A 1 5.00 1.40 -10.09
CA MET A 1 3.97 2.38 -9.66
C MET A 1 3.18 1.77 -8.50
N VAL A 2 2.74 2.56 -7.52
CA VAL A 2 1.95 2.11 -6.36
C VAL A 2 0.61 2.84 -6.41
N ALA A 3 -0.51 2.13 -6.34
CA ALA A 3 -1.84 2.73 -6.46
C ALA A 3 -2.94 1.91 -5.75
N ALA A 4 -4.06 2.56 -5.47
CA ALA A 4 -5.25 1.93 -4.91
C ALA A 4 -5.81 0.87 -5.85
N GLY A 5 -6.00 -0.35 -5.35
CA GLY A 5 -6.58 -1.48 -6.06
C GLY A 5 -8.09 -1.47 -6.02
N THR A 6 -8.65 -2.08 -4.97
CA THR A 6 -10.09 -2.08 -4.71
C THR A 6 -10.40 -1.30 -3.44
N HIS A 7 -11.43 -0.46 -3.47
CA HIS A 7 -11.94 0.21 -2.28
C HIS A 7 -13.45 0.34 -2.38
N GLU A 8 -14.16 -0.05 -1.32
CA GLU A 8 -15.62 0.00 -1.25
C GLU A 8 -16.32 -0.66 -2.45
N GLY A 9 -15.77 -1.80 -2.91
CA GLY A 9 -16.30 -2.56 -4.05
C GLY A 9 -15.97 -2.00 -5.44
N VAL A 10 -15.22 -0.90 -5.52
CA VAL A 10 -14.80 -0.29 -6.78
C VAL A 10 -13.34 -0.63 -7.06
N ALA A 11 -13.05 -1.13 -8.27
CA ALA A 11 -11.70 -1.33 -8.78
C ALA A 11 -11.17 -0.02 -9.38
N TYR A 12 -10.17 0.58 -8.75
CA TYR A 12 -9.60 1.86 -9.15
C TYR A 12 -8.47 1.68 -10.15
N LEU A 13 -8.50 2.49 -11.22
CA LEU A 13 -7.35 2.66 -12.08
C LEU A 13 -6.38 3.69 -11.48
N PRO A 14 -5.05 3.46 -11.60
CA PRO A 14 -4.43 2.34 -12.30
C PRO A 14 -4.21 1.08 -11.44
N GLY A 15 -4.55 1.06 -10.15
CA GLY A 15 -4.14 -0.04 -9.25
C GLY A 15 -4.84 -1.39 -9.47
N SER A 16 -5.88 -1.45 -10.28
CA SER A 16 -6.46 -2.71 -10.76
C SER A 16 -5.75 -3.30 -11.98
N LEU A 17 -4.76 -2.60 -12.56
CA LEU A 17 -3.99 -3.08 -13.72
C LEU A 17 -2.77 -3.94 -13.30
N ASP A 18 -2.37 -4.85 -14.18
CA ASP A 18 -1.15 -5.64 -14.02
C ASP A 18 0.12 -4.78 -13.98
N GLY A 19 1.12 -5.23 -13.24
CA GLY A 19 2.40 -4.51 -13.08
C GLY A 19 2.34 -3.29 -12.15
N VAL A 20 1.17 -2.98 -11.58
CA VAL A 20 1.01 -1.97 -10.53
C VAL A 20 1.04 -2.64 -9.17
N VAL A 21 1.78 -2.07 -8.22
CA VAL A 21 1.73 -2.50 -6.83
C VAL A 21 0.36 -2.09 -6.28
N ARG A 22 -0.56 -3.06 -6.28
CA ARG A 22 -1.93 -2.91 -5.83
C ARG A 22 -1.98 -2.73 -4.32
N VAL A 23 -2.62 -1.65 -3.86
CA VAL A 23 -2.81 -1.37 -2.43
C VAL A 23 -4.27 -1.51 -2.05
N GLU A 24 -4.53 -2.26 -0.98
CA GLU A 24 -5.83 -2.33 -0.33
C GLU A 24 -5.75 -1.82 1.11
N LEU A 25 -6.85 -1.23 1.56
CA LEU A 25 -6.95 -0.66 2.89
C LEU A 25 -7.18 -1.77 3.93
N ASP A 26 -6.33 -1.79 4.94
CA ASP A 26 -6.53 -2.60 6.14
C ASP A 26 -6.27 -1.76 7.38
N TRP A 27 -7.33 -1.53 8.16
CA TRP A 27 -7.25 -0.73 9.39
C TRP A 27 -6.49 -1.42 10.52
N SER A 28 -6.36 -2.75 10.46
CA SER A 28 -5.64 -3.55 11.45
C SER A 28 -4.12 -3.55 11.22
N CYS A 29 -3.68 -3.22 10.01
CA CYS A 29 -2.27 -3.07 9.69
C CYS A 29 -1.62 -1.94 10.50
N LEU A 30 -0.43 -2.20 11.03
CA LEU A 30 0.41 -1.17 11.64
C LEU A 30 0.85 -0.14 10.59
N ARG A 31 0.97 1.13 10.98
CA ARG A 31 1.27 2.24 10.04
C ARG A 31 2.53 2.03 9.19
N LEU A 32 3.55 1.39 9.74
CA LEU A 32 4.84 1.17 9.07
C LEU A 32 5.03 -0.27 8.57
N ALA A 33 3.94 -1.05 8.54
CA ALA A 33 3.91 -2.40 8.02
C ALA A 33 3.15 -2.45 6.69
N VAL A 34 3.56 -3.38 5.84
CA VAL A 34 2.84 -3.76 4.62
C VAL A 34 2.67 -5.27 4.66
N GLU A 35 1.44 -5.74 4.59
CA GLU A 35 1.18 -7.17 4.42
C GLU A 35 1.07 -7.48 2.93
N VAL A 36 1.95 -8.33 2.43
CA VAL A 36 1.89 -8.80 1.04
C VAL A 36 1.15 -10.15 1.02
N ALA A 37 -0.02 -10.18 0.40
CA ALA A 37 -0.87 -11.36 0.33
C ALA A 37 -1.23 -11.73 -1.11
N SER A 38 -1.64 -12.98 -1.32
CA SER A 38 -2.29 -13.39 -2.56
C SER A 38 -3.68 -12.76 -2.66
N GLY A 39 -3.98 -12.18 -3.82
CA GLY A 39 -5.29 -11.65 -4.18
C GLY A 39 -6.26 -12.75 -4.61
N ALA A 40 -7.44 -12.33 -5.08
CA ALA A 40 -8.51 -13.26 -5.48
C ALA A 40 -8.24 -13.99 -6.81
N GLY A 41 -7.34 -13.48 -7.65
CA GLY A 41 -6.92 -14.09 -8.91
C GLY A 41 -5.58 -14.84 -8.80
N ALA A 42 -5.38 -15.83 -9.66
CA ALA A 42 -4.09 -16.54 -9.75
C ALA A 42 -2.98 -15.57 -10.19
N GLY A 43 -1.95 -15.41 -9.37
CA GLY A 43 -0.83 -14.48 -9.62
C GLY A 43 -1.07 -13.04 -9.17
N ASP A 44 -2.27 -12.73 -8.67
CA ASP A 44 -2.60 -11.39 -8.20
C ASP A 44 -1.98 -11.19 -6.81
N THR A 45 -1.11 -10.19 -6.63
CA THR A 45 -0.53 -9.85 -5.31
C THR A 45 -1.13 -8.55 -4.82
N VAL A 46 -1.59 -8.52 -3.58
CA VAL A 46 -2.12 -7.34 -2.92
C VAL A 46 -1.23 -6.92 -1.74
N CYS A 47 -0.99 -5.62 -1.63
CA CYS A 47 -0.33 -5.01 -0.48
C CYS A 47 -1.39 -4.37 0.41
N ARG A 48 -1.62 -4.92 1.60
CA ARG A 48 -2.50 -4.32 2.61
C ARG A 48 -1.71 -3.39 3.51
N ALA A 49 -2.27 -2.21 3.78
CA ALA A 49 -1.63 -1.22 4.62
C ALA A 49 -2.64 -0.35 5.37
N SER A 50 -2.14 0.27 6.44
CA SER A 50 -2.91 1.17 7.29
C SER A 50 -3.39 2.41 6.54
N GLY A 51 -4.67 2.74 6.66
CA GLY A 51 -5.21 4.02 6.18
C GLY A 51 -5.00 5.20 7.13
N TYR A 52 -4.27 5.01 8.23
CA TYR A 52 -3.95 6.07 9.16
C TYR A 52 -2.68 6.83 8.74
N PRO A 53 -2.70 8.16 8.77
CA PRO A 53 -1.53 8.98 8.49
C PRO A 53 -0.53 8.97 9.66
N ARG A 54 0.54 9.75 9.54
CA ARG A 54 1.37 10.10 10.70
C ARG A 54 0.46 10.74 11.78
N PRO A 55 0.57 10.30 13.06
CA PRO A 55 -0.19 10.91 14.15
C PRO A 55 0.09 12.41 14.27
N VAL A 56 -0.95 13.18 14.54
CA VAL A 56 -0.86 14.61 14.85
C VAL A 56 -1.01 14.76 16.37
N PRO A 57 -0.05 15.42 17.06
CA PRO A 57 -0.13 15.60 18.51
C PRO A 57 -1.47 16.20 18.95
N GLY A 58 -2.12 15.56 19.94
CA GLY A 58 -3.41 16.01 20.47
C GLY A 58 -4.64 15.70 19.61
N VAL A 59 -4.49 15.04 18.45
CA VAL A 59 -5.61 14.65 17.59
C VAL A 59 -5.77 13.13 17.59
N PRO A 60 -6.90 12.59 18.11
CA PRO A 60 -7.21 11.16 18.01
C PRO A 60 -7.22 10.69 16.55
N SER A 61 -6.74 9.47 16.29
CA SER A 61 -6.64 8.89 14.94
C SER A 61 -7.96 8.89 14.18
N GLU A 62 -9.07 8.74 14.88
CA GLU A 62 -10.41 8.65 14.31
C GLU A 62 -10.88 9.98 13.73
N ARG A 63 -10.35 11.09 14.28
CA ARG A 63 -10.63 12.47 13.88
C ARG A 63 -9.61 13.03 12.88
N ASN A 64 -8.55 12.28 12.60
CA ASN A 64 -7.59 12.66 11.57
C ASN A 64 -8.12 12.29 10.18
N LEU A 65 -7.60 12.93 9.14
CA LEU A 65 -7.82 12.48 7.77
C LEU A 65 -7.29 11.05 7.64
N LYS A 66 -8.08 10.15 7.07
CA LYS A 66 -7.76 8.73 6.96
C LYS A 66 -8.42 8.14 5.72
N GLY A 67 -7.87 7.05 5.21
CA GLY A 67 -8.43 6.33 4.06
C GLY A 67 -7.38 5.71 3.17
N ILE A 68 -7.82 5.16 2.04
CA ILE A 68 -6.95 4.39 1.13
C ILE A 68 -5.77 5.20 0.58
N SER A 69 -5.90 6.51 0.41
CA SER A 69 -4.78 7.37 -0.01
C SER A 69 -3.59 7.29 0.96
N PHE A 70 -3.86 7.17 2.27
CA PHE A 70 -2.80 7.00 3.26
C PHE A 70 -2.25 5.58 3.28
N ALA A 71 -3.05 4.56 2.95
CA ALA A 71 -2.53 3.20 2.73
C ALA A 71 -1.53 3.20 1.56
N VAL A 72 -1.87 3.81 0.43
CA VAL A 72 -0.96 3.98 -0.73
C VAL A 72 0.31 4.73 -0.33
N ALA A 73 0.18 5.82 0.44
CA ALA A 73 1.33 6.58 0.92
C ALA A 73 2.23 5.76 1.86
N ASN A 74 1.64 4.96 2.76
CA ASN A 74 2.38 4.09 3.67
C ASN A 74 3.14 3.00 2.91
N VAL A 75 2.51 2.32 1.94
CA VAL A 75 3.19 1.33 1.07
C VAL A 75 4.33 1.99 0.29
N THR A 76 4.08 3.16 -0.28
CA THR A 76 5.09 3.92 -1.04
C THR A 76 6.29 4.28 -0.16
N GLY A 77 6.04 4.73 1.07
CA GLY A 77 7.09 5.08 2.03
C GLY A 77 7.93 3.88 2.48
N VAL A 78 7.29 2.74 2.75
CA VAL A 78 8.00 1.49 3.08
C VAL A 78 8.82 1.01 1.88
N LEU A 79 8.23 0.96 0.68
CA LEU A 79 8.94 0.58 -0.53
C LEU A 79 10.15 1.49 -0.78
N ALA A 80 9.99 2.81 -0.66
CA ALA A 80 11.08 3.77 -0.85
C ALA A 80 12.22 3.59 0.17
N ARG A 81 11.94 3.10 1.39
CA ARG A 81 12.95 2.79 2.41
C ARG A 81 13.78 1.56 2.02
N GLU A 82 13.14 0.55 1.42
CA GLU A 82 13.79 -0.71 1.06
C GLU A 82 14.58 -0.63 -0.27
N LEU A 83 14.24 0.30 -1.15
CA LEU A 83 14.88 0.46 -2.45
C LEU A 83 16.14 1.32 -2.37
N THR A 84 17.11 1.00 -3.25
CA THR A 84 18.29 1.85 -3.46
C THR A 84 17.89 3.14 -4.21
N GLY A 85 18.35 4.29 -3.72
CA GLY A 85 18.11 5.58 -4.35
C GLY A 85 18.56 5.60 -5.83
N GLY A 86 17.69 6.11 -6.71
CA GLY A 86 17.93 6.17 -8.16
C GLY A 86 17.64 4.87 -8.93
N SER A 87 17.27 3.79 -8.24
CA SER A 87 16.84 2.55 -8.89
C SER A 87 15.44 2.69 -9.51
N ARG A 88 15.16 1.84 -10.51
CA ARG A 88 13.84 1.64 -11.10
C ARG A 88 13.51 0.14 -11.03
N PRO A 89 13.02 -0.36 -9.89
CA PRO A 89 12.74 -1.78 -9.75
C PRO A 89 11.62 -2.18 -10.71
N SER A 90 11.72 -3.41 -11.21
CA SER A 90 10.62 -4.15 -11.79
C SER A 90 9.50 -4.36 -10.76
N TYR A 91 8.33 -4.80 -11.24
CA TYR A 91 7.21 -5.15 -10.36
C TYR A 91 7.62 -6.23 -9.33
N ASP A 92 8.27 -7.30 -9.78
CA ASP A 92 8.65 -8.42 -8.91
C ASP A 92 9.67 -8.00 -7.84
N GLU A 93 10.64 -7.14 -8.21
CA GLU A 93 11.60 -6.58 -7.25
C GLU A 93 10.90 -5.69 -6.21
N ALA A 94 9.91 -4.90 -6.62
CA ALA A 94 9.14 -4.07 -5.70
C ALA A 94 8.31 -4.92 -4.72
N ILE A 95 7.66 -5.98 -5.20
CA ILE A 95 6.92 -6.93 -4.34
C ILE A 95 7.87 -7.67 -3.39
N ALA A 96 9.03 -8.10 -3.88
CA ALA A 96 10.04 -8.77 -3.06
C ALA A 96 10.59 -7.85 -1.95
N ALA A 97 10.77 -6.56 -2.25
CA ALA A 97 11.20 -5.57 -1.26
C ALA A 97 10.16 -5.38 -0.13
N LEU A 98 8.87 -5.48 -0.45
CA LEU A 98 7.77 -5.31 0.52
C LEU A 98 7.52 -6.54 1.42
N ARG A 99 8.12 -7.70 1.13
CA ARG A 99 7.98 -8.92 1.94
C ARG A 99 8.96 -9.01 3.12
N ARG A 100 9.77 -7.96 3.36
CA ARG A 100 10.85 -7.95 4.35
C ARG A 100 10.43 -7.47 5.73
#